data_AF-H0E223-F1
#
_entry.id   AF-H0E223-F1
#
_cell.length_a   1.000
_cell.length_b   1.000
_cell.length_c   1.000
_cell.angle_alpha   90.00
_cell.angle_beta   90.00
_cell.angle_gamma   90.00
#
_symmetry.space_group_name_H-M   'P 1'
#
loop_
_entity.id
_entity.type
_entity.pdbx_description
1 polymer ?
#
loop_
_entity_poly.entity_id
_entity_poly.type
_entity_poly.pdbx_seq_one_letter_code
_entity_poly.pdbx_strand_id
1 'polypeptide(L)'
;MFTPVKIVRFWLPGLIFVIGAAMLIISPDIVGVEGAAMMLGGGLGVAVSNRLHRIGLKGEQERDEELDARAFLDRYGVWPDEASPEILAQAQRDGLLPQADESAPSPPEAAISALRPQFRRGDVPRPRRRG
;
A
#
# COMPACT_ATOMS: atom_id res chain seq x y z
N MET A 1 -6.20 -12.09 22.50
CA MET A 1 -5.57 -13.23 21.79
C MET A 1 -4.15 -12.86 21.38
N PHE A 2 -3.14 -13.53 21.95
CA PHE A 2 -1.74 -13.37 21.58
C PHE A 2 -1.51 -14.04 20.22
N THR A 3 -1.44 -13.25 19.14
CA THR A 3 -0.99 -13.79 17.85
C THR A 3 0.54 -13.78 17.82
N PRO A 4 1.20 -14.80 17.25
CA PRO A 4 2.66 -14.90 17.21
C PRO A 4 3.31 -13.64 16.62
N VAL A 5 2.66 -13.03 15.63
CA VAL A 5 3.08 -11.77 15.01
C VAL A 5 3.10 -10.60 16.00
N LYS A 6 2.13 -10.52 16.93
CA LYS A 6 2.10 -9.47 17.95
C LYS A 6 3.18 -9.67 19.01
N ILE A 7 3.48 -10.93 19.36
CA ILE A 7 4.54 -11.26 20.32
C ILE A 7 5.88 -10.76 19.79
N VAL A 8 6.29 -11.21 18.62
CA VAL A 8 7.60 -10.86 18.05
C VAL A 8 7.69 -9.35 17.75
N ARG A 9 6.58 -8.74 17.35
CA ARG A 9 6.57 -7.34 16.91
C ARG A 9 6.54 -6.31 18.04
N PHE A 10 5.85 -6.61 19.13
CA PHE A 10 5.62 -5.64 20.21
C PHE A 10 6.15 -6.12 21.55
N TRP A 11 5.95 -7.40 21.88
CA TRP A 11 6.39 -7.94 23.17
C TRP A 11 7.89 -8.14 23.22
N LEU A 12 8.52 -8.61 22.14
CA LEU A 12 9.98 -8.79 22.11
C LEU A 12 10.74 -7.46 22.29
N PRO A 13 10.55 -6.42 21.46
CA PRO A 13 11.24 -5.15 21.68
C PRO A 13 10.82 -4.52 23.01
N GLY A 14 9.53 -4.57 23.37
CA GLY A 14 9.05 -4.05 24.66
C GLY A 14 9.73 -4.70 25.87
N LEU A 15 9.91 -6.02 25.85
CA LEU A 15 10.60 -6.75 26.92
C LEU A 15 12.07 -6.36 27.00
N ILE A 16 12.75 -6.22 25.86
CA ILE A 16 14.15 -5.77 25.82
C ILE A 16 14.29 -4.37 26.45
N PHE A 17 13.38 -3.44 26.12
CA PHE A 17 13.35 -2.11 26.74
C PHE A 17 13.11 -2.18 28.26
N VAL A 18 12.18 -3.02 28.71
CA VAL A 18 11.90 -3.22 30.15
C VAL A 18 13.12 -3.78 30.89
N ILE A 19 13.82 -4.76 30.31
CA ILE A 19 15.03 -5.34 30.90
C ILE A 19 16.14 -4.28 30.98
N GLY A 20 16.35 -3.50 29.91
CA GLY A 20 17.33 -2.41 29.91
C GLY A 20 17.02 -1.35 30.97
N ALA A 21 15.76 -0.96 31.12
CA ALA A 21 15.33 -0.02 32.16
C ALA A 21 15.49 -0.61 33.57
N ALA A 22 15.20 -1.90 33.76
CA ALA A 22 15.40 -2.59 35.03
C ALA A 22 16.87 -2.63 35.44
N MET A 23 17.81 -2.79 34.50
CA MET A 23 19.24 -2.73 34.81
C MET A 23 19.66 -1.39 35.43
N LEU A 24 19.12 -0.27 34.94
CA LEU A 24 19.42 1.06 35.52
C LEU A 24 18.94 1.22 36.96
N ILE A 25 17.89 0.47 37.36
CA ILE A 25 17.32 0.51 38.71
C ILE A 25 18.12 -0.41 39.65
N ILE A 26 18.47 -1.60 39.18
CA ILE A 26 19.12 -2.64 39.99
C ILE A 26 20.61 -2.36 40.17
N SER A 27 21.26 -1.81 39.14
CA SER A 27 22.70 -1.56 39.11
C SER A 27 22.96 -0.17 38.50
N PRO A 28 22.93 0.90 39.31
CA PRO A 28 23.14 2.27 38.82
C PRO A 28 24.62 2.62 38.62
N ASP A 29 25.51 1.63 38.59
CA ASP A 29 26.93 1.79 38.34
C ASP A 29 27.23 1.78 36.83
N ILE A 30 28.51 1.99 36.49
CA ILE A 30 28.94 2.07 35.08
C ILE A 30 28.58 0.79 34.31
N VAL A 31 28.69 -0.38 34.94
CA VAL A 31 28.38 -1.67 34.32
C VAL A 31 26.89 -1.76 33.98
N GLY A 32 26.01 -1.33 34.89
CA GLY A 32 24.57 -1.33 34.62
C GLY A 32 24.16 -0.32 33.57
N VAL A 33 24.82 0.85 33.50
CA VAL A 33 24.60 1.82 32.42
C VAL A 33 25.02 1.28 31.06
N GLU A 34 26.18 0.62 30.96
CA GLU A 34 26.64 -0.04 29.74
C GLU A 34 25.68 -1.16 29.31
N GLY A 35 25.26 -2.01 30.25
CA GLY A 35 24.29 -3.07 30.02
C GLY A 35 22.93 -2.53 29.53
N ALA A 36 22.45 -1.47 30.15
CA ALA A 36 21.23 -0.80 29.73
C ALA A 36 21.37 -0.20 28.33
N ALA A 37 22.48 0.47 28.02
CA ALA A 37 22.73 1.03 26.68
C ALA A 37 22.72 -0.05 25.60
N MET A 38 23.35 -1.21 25.85
CA MET A 38 23.32 -2.35 24.93
C MET A 38 21.90 -2.90 24.72
N MET A 39 21.14 -3.07 25.80
CA MET A 39 19.76 -3.58 25.73
C MET A 39 18.83 -2.60 25.01
N LEU A 40 18.86 -1.33 25.39
CA LEU A 40 18.03 -0.29 24.77
C LEU A 40 18.39 -0.11 23.28
N GLY A 41 19.69 -0.13 22.95
CA GLY A 41 20.17 -0.09 21.57
C GLY A 41 19.72 -1.30 20.75
N GLY A 42 19.85 -2.51 21.31
CA GLY A 42 19.37 -3.73 20.67
C GLY A 42 17.85 -3.75 20.47
N GLY A 43 17.09 -3.36 21.49
CA GLY A 43 15.63 -3.24 21.43
C GLY A 43 15.16 -2.23 20.39
N LEU A 44 15.84 -1.08 20.30
CA LEU A 44 15.59 -0.09 19.26
C LEU A 44 15.91 -0.63 17.86
N GLY A 45 17.04 -1.34 17.71
CA GLY A 45 17.41 -2.00 16.46
C GLY A 45 16.34 -2.98 15.97
N VAL A 46 15.82 -3.82 16.86
CA VAL A 46 14.71 -4.74 16.56
C VAL A 46 13.44 -3.97 16.15
N ALA A 47 13.09 -2.91 16.87
CA ALA A 47 11.91 -2.09 16.57
C ALA A 47 12.02 -1.42 15.20
N VAL A 48 13.18 -0.85 14.86
CA VAL A 48 13.46 -0.24 13.55
C VAL A 48 13.45 -1.28 12.45
N SER A 49 14.09 -2.43 12.64
CA SER A 49 14.07 -3.53 11.66
C SER A 49 12.64 -3.96 11.33
N ASN A 50 11.81 -4.21 12.36
CA ASN A 50 10.40 -4.51 12.18
C ASN A 50 9.63 -3.42 11.42
N ARG A 51 10.00 -2.15 11.62
CA ARG A 51 9.38 -1.03 10.91
C ARG A 51 9.77 -1.01 9.43
N LEU A 52 11.05 -1.20 9.13
CA LEU A 52 11.57 -1.20 7.75
C LEU A 52 10.99 -2.37 6.95
N HIS A 53 10.92 -3.57 7.54
CA HIS A 53 10.30 -4.72 6.90
C HIS A 53 8.86 -4.44 6.46
N ARG A 54 8.08 -3.71 7.26
CA ARG A 54 6.71 -3.34 6.89
C ARG A 54 6.67 -2.39 5.70
N ILE A 55 7.58 -1.43 5.65
CA ILE A 55 7.65 -0.48 4.53
C ILE A 55 8.02 -1.23 3.26
N GLY A 56 8.99 -2.15 3.32
CA GLY A 56 9.38 -3.01 2.20
C GLY A 56 8.23 -3.87 1.68
N LEU A 57 7.50 -4.55 2.56
CA LEU A 57 6.36 -5.39 2.15
C LEU A 57 5.22 -4.62 1.49
N LYS A 58 4.97 -3.37 1.92
CA LYS A 58 3.98 -2.52 1.25
C LYS A 58 4.43 -2.13 -0.16
N GLY A 59 5.74 -1.87 -0.33
CA GLY A 59 6.32 -1.53 -1.62
C GLY A 59 6.28 -2.69 -2.62
N GLU A 60 6.48 -3.93 -2.18
CA GLU A 60 6.38 -5.10 -3.07
C GLU A 60 4.97 -5.23 -3.67
N GLN A 61 3.93 -5.03 -2.88
CA GLN A 61 2.56 -5.07 -3.39
C GLN A 61 2.31 -3.98 -4.45
N GLU A 62 2.76 -2.74 -4.22
CA GLU A 62 2.64 -1.65 -5.20
C GLU A 62 3.42 -1.96 -6.48
N ARG A 63 4.59 -2.62 -6.37
CA ARG A 63 5.39 -3.04 -7.52
C ARG A 63 4.71 -4.15 -8.33
N ASP A 64 4.10 -5.12 -7.66
CA ASP A 64 3.35 -6.19 -8.32
C ASP A 64 2.13 -5.63 -9.06
N GLU A 65 1.38 -4.72 -8.42
CA GLU A 65 0.24 -4.02 -9.04
C GLU A 65 0.67 -3.21 -10.29
N GLU A 66 1.82 -2.53 -10.23
CA GLU A 66 2.37 -1.81 -11.38
C GLU A 66 2.83 -2.76 -12.50
N LEU A 67 3.46 -3.89 -12.15
CA LEU A 67 3.88 -4.89 -13.12
C LEU A 67 2.68 -5.50 -13.87
N ASP A 68 1.60 -5.82 -13.15
CA ASP A 68 0.36 -6.31 -13.74
C ASP A 68 -0.27 -5.26 -14.68
N ALA A 69 -0.28 -3.99 -14.26
CA ALA A 69 -0.80 -2.90 -15.09
C ALA A 69 0.03 -2.69 -16.38
N ARG A 70 1.35 -2.83 -16.30
CA ARG A 70 2.23 -2.78 -17.49
C ARG A 70 2.01 -3.98 -18.40
N ALA A 71 1.87 -5.18 -17.86
CA ALA A 71 1.57 -6.37 -18.66
C ALA A 71 0.21 -6.25 -19.37
N PHE A 72 -0.78 -5.64 -18.71
CA PHE A 72 -2.06 -5.30 -19.32
C PHE A 72 -1.90 -4.29 -20.47
N LEU A 73 -1.15 -3.21 -20.24
CA LEU A 73 -0.86 -2.19 -21.27
C LEU A 73 -0.19 -2.81 -22.50
N ASP A 74 0.81 -3.67 -22.32
CA ASP A 74 1.51 -4.35 -23.42
C ASP A 74 0.57 -5.26 -24.22
N ARG A 75 -0.43 -5.87 -23.57
CA ARG A 75 -1.38 -6.79 -24.19
C ARG A 75 -2.51 -6.09 -24.94
N TYR A 76 -3.11 -5.06 -24.33
CA TYR A 76 -4.34 -4.43 -24.82
C TYR A 76 -4.14 -3.01 -25.35
N GLY A 77 -2.95 -2.42 -25.17
CA GLY A 77 -2.59 -1.10 -25.69
C GLY A 77 -3.27 0.07 -24.96
N VAL A 78 -3.90 -0.19 -23.81
CA VAL A 78 -4.59 0.79 -22.97
C VAL A 78 -4.30 0.48 -21.50
N TRP A 79 -4.31 1.48 -20.63
CA TRP A 79 -4.14 1.24 -19.20
C TRP A 79 -5.42 0.63 -18.57
N PRO A 80 -5.29 -0.16 -17.48
CA PRO A 80 -6.45 -0.79 -16.84
C PRO A 80 -7.53 0.20 -16.36
N ASP A 81 -7.14 1.38 -15.88
CA ASP A 81 -8.06 2.42 -15.40
C ASP A 81 -8.82 3.13 -16.53
N GLU A 82 -8.32 3.03 -17.76
CA GLU A 82 -8.93 3.60 -18.97
C GLU A 82 -9.67 2.54 -19.82
N ALA A 83 -9.51 1.27 -19.48
CA ALA A 83 -10.04 0.15 -20.25
C ALA A 83 -11.57 0.02 -20.14
N SER A 84 -12.20 -0.47 -21.21
CA SER A 84 -13.62 -0.81 -21.16
C SER A 84 -13.86 -2.02 -20.25
N PRO A 85 -15.07 -2.17 -19.66
CA PRO A 85 -15.41 -3.33 -18.84
C PRO A 85 -15.24 -4.68 -19.57
N GLU A 86 -15.41 -4.68 -20.89
CA GLU A 86 -15.23 -5.86 -21.73
C GLU A 86 -13.76 -6.31 -21.79
N ILE A 87 -12.82 -5.34 -21.89
CA ILE A 87 -11.38 -5.60 -21.90
C ILE A 87 -10.91 -6.03 -20.51
N LEU A 88 -11.40 -5.40 -19.44
CA LEU A 88 -11.09 -5.80 -18.06
C LEU A 88 -11.54 -7.24 -17.78
N ALA A 89 -12.75 -7.61 -18.19
CA ALA A 89 -13.23 -8.98 -18.06
C ALA A 89 -12.41 -9.98 -18.88
N GLN A 90 -11.90 -9.57 -20.05
CA GLN A 90 -10.99 -10.40 -20.84
C GLN A 90 -9.64 -10.58 -20.15
N ALA A 91 -9.04 -9.52 -19.61
CA ALA A 91 -7.78 -9.60 -18.87
C ALA A 91 -7.89 -10.46 -17.61
N GLN A 92 -9.01 -10.40 -16.90
CA GLN A 92 -9.28 -11.30 -15.77
C GLN A 92 -9.38 -12.77 -16.21
N ARG A 93 -10.01 -13.05 -17.37
CA ARG A 93 -10.03 -14.41 -17.96
C ARG A 93 -8.63 -14.88 -18.36
N ASP A 94 -7.80 -13.97 -18.85
CA ASP A 94 -6.43 -14.24 -19.26
C ASP A 94 -5.46 -14.30 -18.05
N GLY A 95 -5.95 -14.03 -16.83
CA GLY A 95 -5.17 -14.08 -15.59
C GLY A 95 -4.19 -12.92 -15.39
N LEU A 96 -4.36 -11.83 -16.15
CA LEU A 96 -3.49 -10.65 -16.15
C LEU A 96 -3.81 -9.62 -15.08
N LEU A 97 -5.04 -9.66 -14.55
CA LEU A 97 -5.46 -8.81 -13.44
C LEU A 97 -6.03 -9.72 -12.35
N PRO A 98 -5.79 -9.41 -11.07
CA PRO A 98 -6.54 -10.01 -9.98
C PRO A 98 -8.04 -9.86 -10.25
N GLN A 99 -8.84 -10.88 -9.88
CA GLN A 99 -10.29 -10.69 -9.89
C GLN A 99 -10.58 -9.49 -9.01
N ALA A 100 -11.33 -8.53 -9.56
CA ALA A 100 -11.80 -7.40 -8.76
C ALA A 100 -12.63 -7.99 -7.63
N ASP A 101 -12.03 -8.09 -6.44
CA ASP A 101 -12.78 -8.30 -5.23
C ASP A 101 -13.77 -7.14 -5.17
N GLU A 102 -15.06 -7.47 -5.08
CA GLU A 102 -16.19 -6.54 -4.94
C GLU A 102 -16.00 -5.56 -3.76
N SER A 103 -15.01 -5.80 -2.90
CA SER A 103 -14.52 -4.97 -1.80
C SER A 103 -13.66 -3.76 -2.20
N ALA A 104 -13.13 -3.69 -3.42
CA ALA A 104 -12.38 -2.52 -3.88
C ALA A 104 -13.33 -1.32 -3.98
N PRO A 105 -13.05 -0.19 -3.29
CA PRO A 105 -13.95 0.95 -3.32
C PRO A 105 -14.07 1.43 -4.77
N SER A 106 -15.29 1.34 -5.30
CA SER A 106 -15.62 1.92 -6.60
C SER A 106 -15.07 3.34 -6.66
N PRO A 107 -14.42 3.76 -7.75
CA PRO A 107 -14.05 5.16 -7.91
C PRO A 107 -15.32 5.99 -7.63
N PRO A 108 -15.25 7.00 -6.75
CA PRO A 108 -16.43 7.74 -6.36
C PRO A 108 -17.08 8.21 -7.65
N GLU A 109 -18.35 7.87 -7.84
CA GLU A 109 -19.15 8.16 -9.03
C GLU A 109 -19.03 9.63 -9.48
N ALA A 110 -18.65 10.51 -8.55
CA ALA A 110 -18.22 11.88 -8.75
C ALA A 110 -17.06 12.08 -9.76
N ALA A 111 -16.04 11.21 -9.80
CA ALA A 111 -14.89 11.33 -10.70
C ALA A 111 -15.26 11.03 -12.15
N ILE A 112 -16.09 9.99 -12.37
CA ILE A 112 -16.60 9.62 -13.71
C ILE A 112 -17.61 10.67 -14.20
N SER A 113 -18.39 11.27 -13.30
CA SER A 113 -19.33 12.36 -13.61
C SER A 113 -18.61 13.67 -13.98
N ALA A 114 -17.46 13.96 -13.36
CA ALA A 114 -16.68 15.18 -13.60
C ALA A 114 -15.89 15.16 -14.92
N LEU A 115 -15.52 13.99 -15.42
CA LEU A 115 -14.76 13.82 -16.68
C LEU A 115 -15.64 13.64 -17.92
N ARG A 116 -16.97 13.54 -17.77
CA ARG A 116 -17.89 13.50 -18.91
C ARG A 116 -18.11 14.95 -19.39
N PRO A 117 -17.54 15.40 -20.52
CA PRO A 117 -17.86 16.72 -21.04
C PRO A 117 -19.37 16.77 -21.28
N GLN A 118 -20.03 17.77 -20.70
CA GLN A 118 -21.45 18.04 -20.93
C GLN A 118 -21.64 18.51 -22.38
N PHE A 119 -21.54 17.60 -23.35
CA PHE A 119 -22.07 17.84 -24.68
C PHE A 119 -23.60 17.87 -24.54
N ARG A 120 -24.11 19.05 -24.20
CA ARG A 120 -25.52 19.39 -24.30
C ARG A 120 -25.92 19.10 -25.74
N ARG A 121 -26.94 18.25 -25.91
CA ARG A 121 -27.43 17.73 -27.20
C ARG A 121 -27.99 18.80 -28.18
N GLY A 122 -27.57 20.06 -28.06
CA GLY A 122 -28.07 21.22 -28.81
C GLY A 122 -27.00 22.21 -29.30
N ASP A 123 -25.72 22.05 -28.96
CA ASP A 123 -24.68 23.05 -29.30
C ASP A 123 -23.97 22.81 -30.65
N VAL A 124 -24.56 22.01 -31.54
CA VAL A 124 -24.01 21.85 -32.90
C VAL A 124 -24.31 23.11 -33.71
N PRO A 125 -23.31 23.91 -34.14
CA PRO A 125 -23.54 25.09 -34.96
C PRO A 125 -24.11 24.64 -36.31
N ARG A 126 -25.33 25.08 -36.65
CA ARG A 126 -25.88 24.84 -37.98
C ARG A 126 -25.03 25.57 -39.02
N PRO A 127 -24.60 24.90 -40.11
CA PRO A 127 -23.84 25.56 -41.16
C PRO A 127 -24.68 26.67 -41.79
N ARG A 128 -24.15 27.90 -41.76
CA ARG A 128 -24.77 29.09 -42.33
C ARG A 128 -24.71 28.95 -43.86
N ARG A 129 -25.84 28.59 -44.46
CA ARG A 129 -26.03 28.55 -45.93
C ARG A 129 -25.71 29.94 -46.50
N ARG A 130 -24.58 30.09 -47.19
CA ARG A 130 -24.33 31.24 -48.07
C ARG A 130 -25.10 30.99 -49.36
N GLY A 131 -25.95 31.97 -49.72
CA GLY A 131 -26.43 32.14 -51.09
C GLY A 131 -25.37 32.79 -51.97
#